data_AF-A0A7Z9S059-F1
#
_entry.id   AF-A0A7Z9S059-F1
#
_cell.length_a   1.000
_cell.length_b   1.000
_cell.length_c   1.000
_cell.angle_alpha   90.00
_cell.angle_beta   90.00
_cell.angle_gamma   90.00
#
_symmetry.space_group_name_H-M   'P 1'
#
loop_
_entity.id
_entity.type
_entity.pdbx_description
1 polymer ?
#
loop_
_entity_poly.entity_id
_entity_poly.type
_entity_poly.pdbx_seq_one_letter_code
_entity_poly.pdbx_strand_id
1 'polypeptide(L)'
;MMDFDRRTFLRLGSAACLPLMFPGVRTWGLDEETATNTALGDRILILVELQGGNDGLNTVIPYRDERYKILRPRIAVADSKVMDLGNPLGMHDALSALGESWEASEMCWILGLGYPEPNRSHFRSIEIWETGSDSDEELTDGWLSRLLSGADKDPTRAA
;
A
#
# COMPACT_ATOMS: atom_id res chain seq x y z
N MET A 1 -0.72 25.95 -35.30
CA MET A 1 -0.90 24.73 -34.47
C MET A 1 0.15 23.75 -34.96
N MET A 2 1.15 23.38 -34.15
CA MET A 2 2.18 22.43 -34.58
C MET A 2 1.58 21.03 -34.58
N ASP A 3 1.63 20.34 -35.73
CA ASP A 3 1.18 18.95 -35.84
C ASP A 3 2.20 18.04 -35.15
N PHE A 4 1.74 17.35 -34.10
CA PHE A 4 2.55 16.46 -33.29
C PHE A 4 2.66 15.09 -33.98
N ASP A 5 3.62 14.94 -34.88
CA ASP A 5 3.89 13.68 -35.57
C ASP A 5 5.06 12.89 -34.93
N ARG A 6 5.21 11.62 -35.33
CA ARG A 6 6.28 10.72 -34.85
C ARG A 6 7.67 11.34 -35.02
N ARG A 7 7.89 12.10 -36.10
CA ARG A 7 9.20 12.70 -36.40
C ARG A 7 9.48 13.87 -35.46
N THR A 8 8.46 14.65 -35.13
CA THR A 8 8.49 15.72 -34.14
C THR A 8 8.74 15.14 -32.75
N PHE A 9 8.04 14.07 -32.38
CA PHE A 9 8.28 13.35 -31.12
C PHE A 9 9.72 12.84 -30.99
N LEU A 10 10.26 12.18 -32.03
CA LEU A 10 11.63 11.67 -32.00
C LEU A 10 12.68 12.78 -31.96
N ARG A 11 12.44 13.92 -32.62
CA ARG A 11 13.33 15.09 -32.58
C ARG A 11 13.32 15.77 -31.21
N LEU A 12 12.15 15.92 -30.60
CA LEU A 12 12.03 16.47 -29.25
C LEU A 12 12.62 15.52 -28.19
N GLY A 13 12.36 14.22 -28.29
CA GLY A 13 12.89 13.22 -27.38
C GLY A 13 14.41 13.09 -27.43
N SER A 14 15.02 13.16 -28.63
CA SER A 14 16.48 13.14 -28.77
C SER A 14 17.14 14.43 -28.25
N ALA A 15 16.50 15.59 -28.40
CA ALA A 15 16.99 16.84 -27.83
C ALA A 15 16.95 16.85 -26.30
N ALA A 16 15.99 16.17 -25.68
CA ALA A 16 15.86 16.08 -24.22
C ALA A 16 17.02 15.30 -23.55
N CYS A 17 17.73 14.45 -24.29
CA CYS A 17 18.88 13.69 -23.77
C CYS A 17 20.23 14.42 -23.90
N LEU A 18 20.32 15.51 -24.67
CA LEU A 18 21.55 16.28 -24.84
C LEU A 18 22.17 16.79 -23.53
N PRO A 19 21.40 17.25 -22.53
CA PRO A 19 21.94 17.67 -21.24
C PRO A 19 22.69 16.56 -20.48
N LEU A 20 22.30 15.29 -20.69
CA LEU A 20 22.90 14.13 -20.02
C LEU A 20 24.32 13.82 -20.52
N MET A 21 24.74 14.38 -21.66
CA MET A 21 26.07 14.15 -22.21
C MET A 21 27.14 15.13 -21.71
N PHE A 22 26.75 16.15 -20.94
CA PHE A 22 27.69 17.15 -20.40
C PHE A 22 27.94 16.89 -18.91
N PRO A 23 29.16 16.47 -18.52
CA PRO A 23 29.50 16.29 -17.11
C PRO A 23 29.29 17.60 -16.34
N GLY A 24 28.43 17.59 -15.31
CA GLY A 24 28.14 18.75 -14.46
C GLY A 24 26.80 19.45 -14.74
N VAL A 25 26.05 19.07 -15.78
CA VAL A 25 24.66 19.52 -15.94
C VAL A 25 23.76 18.65 -15.06
N ARG A 26 23.47 19.14 -13.85
CA ARG A 26 22.50 18.52 -12.94
C ARG A 26 21.10 18.67 -13.53
N THR A 27 20.52 17.58 -14.02
CA THR A 27 19.10 17.53 -14.36
C THR A 27 18.31 17.42 -13.06
N TRP A 28 17.70 18.52 -12.61
CA TRP A 28 16.89 18.57 -11.38
C TRP A 28 15.77 17.51 -11.31
N GLY A 29 15.41 16.86 -12.43
CA GLY A 29 14.43 15.78 -12.49
C GLY A 29 14.98 14.35 -12.38
N LEU A 30 16.30 14.15 -12.31
CA LEU A 30 16.94 12.84 -12.09
C LEU A 30 17.72 12.77 -10.77
N ASP A 31 17.72 13.84 -9.99
CA ASP A 31 18.30 13.81 -8.65
C ASP A 31 17.36 12.99 -7.74
N GLU A 32 17.63 11.69 -7.66
CA GLU A 32 17.02 10.72 -6.74
C GLU A 32 17.06 11.23 -5.27
N GLU A 33 18.03 12.09 -4.97
CA GLU A 33 18.22 12.81 -3.70
C GLU A 33 17.11 13.83 -3.38
N THR A 34 16.39 14.35 -4.39
CA THR A 34 15.25 15.25 -4.15
C THR A 34 13.98 14.48 -3.76
N ALA A 35 13.87 13.20 -4.15
CA ALA A 35 12.75 12.36 -3.76
C ALA A 35 12.84 11.92 -2.28
N THR A 36 14.06 11.75 -1.76
CA THR A 36 14.30 11.25 -0.40
C THR A 36 14.19 12.32 0.69
N ASN A 37 14.15 13.60 0.33
CA ASN A 37 14.14 14.71 1.29
C ASN A 37 12.83 15.51 1.28
N THR A 38 11.72 14.87 0.93
CA THR A 38 10.41 15.43 1.28
C THR A 38 10.24 15.21 2.77
N ALA A 39 10.71 16.18 3.58
CA ALA A 39 10.42 16.23 5.01
C ALA A 39 8.95 15.82 5.19
N LEU A 40 8.71 14.80 6.02
CA LEU A 40 7.38 14.23 6.22
C LEU A 40 6.35 15.28 6.72
N GLY A 41 6.80 16.51 6.98
CA GLY A 41 6.00 17.64 7.40
C GLY A 41 5.34 17.34 8.74
N ASP A 42 4.25 18.02 9.03
CA ASP A 42 3.45 17.75 10.23
C ASP A 42 2.52 16.55 10.10
N ARG A 43 2.69 15.69 9.09
CA ARG A 43 1.85 14.51 8.92
C ARG A 43 2.09 13.51 10.05
N ILE A 44 1.01 12.91 10.53
CA ILE A 44 1.04 11.87 11.56
C ILE A 44 0.60 10.57 10.88
N LEU A 45 1.45 9.55 10.97
CA LEU A 45 1.09 8.18 10.62
C LEU A 45 0.58 7.49 11.88
N ILE A 46 -0.61 6.89 11.80
CA ILE A 46 -1.13 6.01 12.85
C ILE A 46 -1.17 4.61 12.25
N LEU A 47 -0.36 3.70 12.80
CA LEU A 47 -0.40 2.28 12.45
C LEU A 47 -1.20 1.53 13.51
N VAL A 48 -2.23 0.80 13.07
CA VAL A 48 -3.06 -0.04 13.94
C VAL A 48 -2.90 -1.49 13.50
N GLU A 49 -2.14 -2.26 14.27
CA GLU A 49 -2.04 -3.70 14.10
C GLU A 49 -3.15 -4.41 14.88
N LEU A 50 -3.92 -5.26 14.21
CA LEU A 50 -4.95 -6.07 14.86
C LEU A 50 -4.40 -7.47 15.14
N GLN A 51 -4.04 -7.73 16.39
CA GLN A 51 -3.59 -9.06 16.80
C GLN A 51 -4.73 -10.07 16.76
N GLY A 52 -4.45 -11.24 16.18
CA GLY A 52 -5.38 -12.36 16.10
C GLY A 52 -5.48 -12.95 14.69
N GLY A 53 -6.52 -13.76 14.46
CA GLY A 53 -6.81 -14.36 13.16
C GLY A 53 -7.99 -13.68 12.49
N ASN A 54 -7.79 -12.47 11.94
CA ASN A 54 -8.87 -11.80 11.22
C ASN A 54 -9.32 -12.63 10.01
N ASP A 55 -10.62 -12.86 9.89
CA ASP A 55 -11.19 -13.49 8.71
C ASP A 55 -11.44 -12.44 7.63
N GLY A 56 -10.47 -12.27 6.73
CA GLY A 56 -10.53 -11.29 5.64
C GLY A 56 -11.78 -11.43 4.77
N LEU A 57 -12.27 -12.66 4.55
CA LEU A 57 -13.48 -12.93 3.77
C LEU A 57 -14.79 -12.62 4.51
N ASN A 58 -14.73 -12.36 5.83
CA ASN A 58 -15.84 -11.79 6.61
C ASN A 58 -15.62 -10.31 6.94
N THR A 59 -14.46 -9.74 6.63
CA THR A 59 -14.17 -8.30 6.75
C THR A 59 -14.57 -7.59 5.47
N VAL A 60 -13.97 -8.02 4.35
CA VAL A 60 -14.26 -7.57 2.99
C VAL A 60 -14.78 -8.78 2.21
N ILE A 61 -16.08 -8.76 1.97
CA ILE A 61 -16.91 -9.92 1.72
C ILE A 61 -17.24 -9.96 0.22
N PRO A 62 -16.88 -11.03 -0.51
CA PRO A 62 -17.35 -11.24 -1.88
C PRO A 62 -18.78 -11.78 -1.88
N TYR A 63 -19.71 -11.04 -1.26
CA TYR A 63 -21.07 -11.50 -0.93
C TYR A 63 -21.96 -11.79 -2.16
N ARG A 64 -21.59 -11.23 -3.32
CA ARG A 64 -22.21 -11.49 -4.63
C ARG A 64 -21.65 -12.72 -5.34
N ASP A 65 -20.56 -13.32 -4.86
CA ASP A 65 -20.03 -14.59 -5.38
C ASP A 65 -20.70 -15.76 -4.66
N GLU A 66 -21.48 -16.56 -5.38
CA GLU A 66 -22.18 -17.72 -4.81
C GLU A 66 -21.23 -18.72 -4.13
N ARG A 67 -19.99 -18.82 -4.63
CA ARG A 67 -18.97 -19.72 -4.05
C ARG A 67 -18.65 -19.36 -2.61
N TYR A 68 -18.73 -18.09 -2.23
CA TYR A 68 -18.49 -17.67 -0.85
C TYR A 68 -19.47 -18.35 0.12
N LYS A 69 -20.77 -18.36 -0.21
CA LYS A 69 -21.79 -18.99 0.64
C LYS A 69 -21.68 -20.52 0.62
N ILE A 70 -21.39 -21.11 -0.55
CA ILE A 70 -21.21 -22.57 -0.71
C ILE A 70 -20.00 -23.08 0.08
N LEU A 71 -18.87 -22.37 0.00
CA LEU A 71 -17.61 -22.77 0.66
C LEU A 71 -17.60 -22.43 2.16
N ARG A 72 -18.50 -21.55 2.62
CA ARG A 72 -18.54 -21.06 4.01
C ARG A 72 -19.91 -21.23 4.66
N PRO A 73 -20.54 -22.42 4.61
CA PRO A 73 -21.96 -22.61 4.97
C PRO A 73 -22.30 -22.27 6.43
N ARG A 74 -21.30 -22.28 7.32
CA ARG A 74 -21.50 -21.98 8.76
C ARG A 74 -21.17 -20.55 9.16
N ILE A 75 -20.39 -19.84 8.35
CA ILE A 75 -19.77 -18.56 8.73
C ILE A 75 -19.95 -17.46 7.68
N ALA A 76 -20.61 -17.75 6.55
CA ALA A 76 -20.95 -16.74 5.57
C ALA A 76 -21.84 -15.66 6.20
N VAL A 77 -21.48 -14.41 5.99
CA VAL A 77 -22.23 -13.25 6.46
C VAL A 77 -23.51 -13.13 5.62
N ALA A 78 -24.64 -12.88 6.29
CA ALA A 78 -25.92 -12.66 5.63
C ALA A 78 -25.89 -11.34 4.86
N ASP A 79 -26.55 -11.28 3.69
CA ASP A 79 -26.53 -10.08 2.83
C ASP A 79 -27.05 -8.81 3.54
N SER A 80 -27.96 -8.96 4.51
CA SER A 80 -28.46 -7.86 5.35
C SER A 80 -27.43 -7.28 6.33
N LYS A 81 -26.28 -7.95 6.48
CA LYS A 81 -25.14 -7.58 7.33
C LYS A 81 -23.94 -7.10 6.52
N VAL A 82 -24.13 -6.89 5.22
CA VAL A 82 -23.10 -6.42 4.31
C VAL A 82 -23.43 -5.01 3.84
N MET A 83 -22.47 -4.10 3.98
CA MET A 83 -22.49 -2.79 3.34
C MET A 83 -21.77 -2.89 2.00
N ASP A 84 -22.44 -2.46 0.92
CA ASP A 84 -21.91 -2.58 -0.44
C ASP A 84 -20.71 -1.64 -0.65
N LEU A 85 -19.57 -2.19 -1.10
CA LEU A 85 -18.39 -1.42 -1.50
C LEU A 85 -18.30 -1.27 -3.03
N GLY A 86 -19.30 -1.73 -3.77
CA GLY A 86 -19.28 -1.84 -5.23
C GLY A 86 -19.06 -3.28 -5.70
N ASN A 87 -19.09 -3.50 -7.01
CA ASN A 87 -19.11 -4.87 -7.54
C ASN A 87 -17.69 -5.50 -7.56
N PRO A 88 -17.45 -6.71 -6.99
CA PRO A 88 -18.35 -7.62 -6.27
C PRO A 88 -18.10 -7.71 -4.74
N LEU A 89 -17.74 -6.62 -4.07
CA LEU A 89 -17.30 -6.62 -2.67
C LEU A 89 -18.23 -5.81 -1.76
N GLY A 90 -18.29 -6.21 -0.49
CA GLY A 90 -18.90 -5.43 0.57
C GLY A 90 -18.06 -5.50 1.84
N MET A 91 -18.38 -4.70 2.86
CA MET A 91 -17.78 -4.81 4.19
C MET A 91 -18.82 -5.22 5.23
N HIS A 92 -18.37 -5.85 6.31
CA HIS A 92 -19.26 -6.20 7.43
C HIS A 92 -19.85 -4.94 8.08
N ASP A 93 -21.12 -4.99 8.51
CA ASP A 93 -21.81 -3.87 9.18
C ASP A 93 -21.13 -3.38 10.48
N ALA A 94 -20.29 -4.21 11.11
CA ALA A 94 -19.46 -3.84 12.25
C ALA A 94 -18.42 -2.76 11.91
N LEU A 95 -18.13 -2.57 10.62
CA LEU A 95 -17.22 -1.54 10.09
C LEU A 95 -17.97 -0.29 9.59
N SER A 96 -19.23 -0.11 9.98
CA SER A 96 -20.06 1.03 9.53
C SER A 96 -19.45 2.39 9.82
N ALA A 97 -18.65 2.50 10.88
CA ALA A 97 -17.88 3.71 11.19
C ALA A 97 -16.88 4.13 10.08
N LEU A 98 -16.49 3.20 9.20
CA LEU A 98 -15.61 3.46 8.05
C LEU A 98 -16.37 3.85 6.77
N GLY A 99 -17.71 3.78 6.80
CA GLY A 99 -18.56 4.04 5.63
C GLY A 99 -18.38 5.45 5.07
N GLU A 100 -18.33 6.47 5.94
CA GLU A 100 -18.15 7.86 5.51
C GLU A 100 -16.81 8.07 4.79
N SER A 101 -15.71 7.54 5.34
CA SER A 101 -14.39 7.63 4.71
C SER A 101 -14.30 6.86 3.39
N TRP A 102 -15.00 5.73 3.28
CA TRP A 102 -15.13 4.99 2.02
C TRP A 102 -15.88 5.80 0.96
N GLU A 103 -17.05 6.33 1.30
CA GLU A 103 -17.87 7.15 0.39
C GLU A 103 -17.14 8.43 -0.04
N ALA A 104 -16.37 9.03 0.87
CA ALA A 104 -15.54 10.20 0.59
C ALA A 104 -14.29 9.91 -0.25
N SER A 105 -13.99 8.64 -0.58
CA SER A 105 -12.74 8.23 -1.25
C SER A 105 -11.47 8.57 -0.46
N GLU A 106 -11.57 8.63 0.87
CA GLU A 106 -10.44 8.88 1.80
C GLU A 106 -9.87 7.57 2.37
N MET A 107 -10.47 6.44 2.02
CA MET A 107 -10.08 5.10 2.45
C MET A 107 -9.88 4.20 1.23
N CYS A 108 -8.93 3.27 1.31
CA CYS A 108 -8.79 2.19 0.35
C CYS A 108 -8.63 0.84 1.06
N TRP A 109 -9.12 -0.21 0.40
CA TRP A 109 -8.88 -1.59 0.81
C TRP A 109 -7.78 -2.18 -0.05
N ILE A 110 -6.78 -2.80 0.57
CA ILE A 110 -5.74 -3.56 -0.13
C ILE A 110 -5.91 -5.03 0.23
N LEU A 111 -6.34 -5.82 -0.75
CA LEU A 111 -6.66 -7.25 -0.58
C LEU A 111 -5.57 -8.12 -1.19
N GLY A 112 -5.50 -9.38 -0.74
CA GLY A 112 -4.57 -10.35 -1.30
C GLY A 112 -3.11 -10.07 -0.95
N LEU A 113 -2.87 -9.30 0.11
CA LEU A 113 -1.54 -9.07 0.66
C LEU A 113 -0.99 -10.37 1.25
N GLY A 114 0.26 -10.67 0.89
CA GLY A 114 0.98 -11.86 1.30
C GLY A 114 2.41 -11.79 0.77
N TYR A 115 3.19 -12.82 1.10
CA TYR A 115 4.57 -12.97 0.64
C TYR A 115 4.73 -14.30 -0.11
N PRO A 116 5.69 -14.42 -1.05
CA PRO A 116 5.97 -15.68 -1.75
C PRO A 116 6.32 -16.81 -0.77
N GLU A 117 6.06 -18.05 -1.16
CA GLU A 117 6.50 -19.24 -0.40
C GLU A 117 6.13 -19.19 1.10
N PRO A 118 4.83 -19.09 1.44
CA PRO A 118 4.37 -18.91 2.81
C PRO A 118 4.87 -20.03 3.72
N ASN A 119 5.49 -19.64 4.83
CA ASN A 119 5.94 -20.60 5.84
C ASN A 119 4.80 -20.92 6.83
N ARG A 120 4.96 -21.98 7.62
CA ARG A 120 3.96 -22.41 8.62
C ARG A 120 4.26 -21.93 10.05
N SER A 121 5.28 -21.11 10.22
CA SER A 121 5.68 -20.53 11.51
C SER A 121 5.01 -19.18 11.70
N HIS A 122 4.20 -19.09 12.76
CA HIS A 122 3.56 -17.82 13.13
C HIS A 122 4.61 -16.74 13.45
N PHE A 123 5.66 -17.09 14.20
CA PHE A 123 6.74 -16.17 14.57
C PHE A 123 7.47 -15.63 13.34
N ARG A 124 7.83 -16.50 12.41
CA ARG A 124 8.54 -16.09 11.19
C ARG A 124 7.65 -15.24 10.28
N SER A 125 6.36 -15.55 10.19
CA SER A 125 5.42 -14.73 9.42
C SER A 125 5.31 -13.31 9.97
N ILE A 126 5.23 -13.15 11.30
CA ILE A 126 5.22 -11.83 11.95
C ILE A 126 6.52 -11.08 11.64
N GLU A 127 7.67 -11.74 11.80
CA GLU A 127 8.98 -11.15 11.50
C GLU A 127 9.06 -10.64 10.06
N ILE A 128 8.60 -11.42 9.08
CA ILE A 128 8.55 -11.00 7.66
C ILE A 128 7.71 -9.72 7.49
N TRP A 129 6.54 -9.63 8.12
CA TRP A 129 5.69 -8.43 8.03
C TRP A 129 6.30 -7.20 8.72
N GLU A 130 6.94 -7.39 9.87
CA GLU A 130 7.58 -6.32 10.65
C GLU A 130 8.87 -5.81 9.98
N THR A 131 9.64 -6.71 9.38
CA THR A 131 10.91 -6.39 8.72
C THR A 131 10.74 -6.02 7.26
N GLY A 132 9.70 -6.50 6.60
CA GLY A 132 9.53 -6.42 5.15
C GLY A 132 10.56 -7.27 4.37
N SER A 133 11.09 -8.34 4.99
CA SER A 133 12.08 -9.23 4.35
C SER A 133 11.44 -10.17 3.33
N ASP A 134 12.26 -10.76 2.46
CA ASP A 134 11.85 -11.95 1.71
C ASP A 134 11.69 -13.16 2.64
N SER A 135 10.99 -14.21 2.18
CA SER A 135 10.65 -15.38 3.00
C SER A 135 11.89 -16.18 3.46
N ASP A 136 12.96 -16.13 2.69
CA ASP A 136 14.24 -16.81 2.91
C ASP A 136 15.31 -15.90 3.54
N GLU A 137 14.98 -14.65 3.87
CA GLU A 137 15.90 -13.68 4.47
C GLU A 137 15.51 -13.32 5.91
N GLU A 138 16.46 -13.42 6.85
CA GLU A 138 16.27 -12.95 8.23
C GLU A 138 16.89 -11.57 8.40
N LEU A 139 16.05 -10.57 8.68
CA LEU A 139 16.47 -9.20 8.95
C LEU A 139 16.38 -8.89 10.45
N THR A 140 17.25 -8.00 10.92
CA THR A 140 17.30 -7.65 12.35
C THR A 140 16.55 -6.36 12.68
N ASP A 141 16.16 -5.59 11.68
CA ASP A 141 15.47 -4.31 11.83
C ASP A 141 14.13 -4.26 11.09
N GLY A 142 13.17 -3.55 11.68
CA GLY A 142 11.85 -3.33 11.11
C GLY A 142 11.87 -2.27 10.00
N TRP A 143 10.97 -2.36 9.03
CA TRP A 143 10.86 -1.35 7.97
C TRP A 143 10.54 0.04 8.54
N LEU A 144 9.75 0.11 9.61
CA LEU A 144 9.43 1.36 10.29
C LEU A 144 10.66 1.93 11.04
N SER A 145 11.47 1.06 11.66
CA SER A 145 12.73 1.47 12.30
C SER A 145 13.70 2.08 11.28
N ARG A 146 13.83 1.45 10.11
CA ARG A 146 14.64 1.98 9.00
C ARG A 146 14.11 3.31 8.49
N LEU A 147 12.79 3.45 8.34
CA LEU A 147 12.14 4.69 7.93
C LEU A 147 12.42 5.83 8.92
N LEU A 148 12.26 5.58 10.22
CA LEU A 148 12.46 6.58 11.27
C LEU A 148 13.93 6.93 11.51
N SER A 149 14.87 6.03 11.19
CA SER A 149 16.30 6.29 11.32
C SER A 149 16.78 7.44 10.43
N GLY A 150 16.07 7.71 9.32
CA GLY A 150 16.31 8.84 8.43
C GLY A 150 15.51 10.11 8.78
N ALA A 151 14.62 10.07 9.77
CA ALA A 151 13.76 11.19 10.14
C ALA A 151 14.41 12.09 11.20
N ASP A 152 14.13 13.40 11.14
CA ASP A 152 14.51 14.34 12.18
C ASP A 152 13.84 13.99 13.51
N LYS A 153 14.64 13.91 14.57
CA LYS A 153 14.18 13.52 15.90
C LYS A 153 13.51 14.71 16.59
N ASP A 154 12.19 14.78 16.54
CA ASP A 154 11.39 15.71 17.35
C ASP A 154 10.99 15.04 18.69
N PRO A 155 11.53 15.50 19.84
CA PRO A 155 11.25 14.91 21.14
C PRO A 155 9.80 15.13 21.62
N THR A 156 9.00 15.93 20.91
CA THR A 156 7.58 16.17 21.23
C THR A 156 6.63 15.24 20.49
N ARG A 157 7.12 14.46 19.53
CA ARG A 157 6.33 13.48 18.77
C ARG A 157 6.64 12.08 19.32
N ALA A 158 5.59 11.31 19.63
CA ALA A 158 5.77 9.92 20.02
C ALA A 158 6.39 9.14 18.83
N ALA A 159 7.38 8.30 19.14
CA ALA A 159 7.91 7.29 18.22
C ALA A 159 6.98 6.07 18.19
#